data_AF-A0A147JT76-F1
#
_entry.id   AF-A0A147JT76-F1
#
_cell.length_a   1.000
_cell.length_b   1.000
_cell.length_c   1.000
_cell.angle_alpha   90.00
_cell.angle_beta   90.00
_cell.angle_gamma   90.00
#
_symmetry.space_group_name_H-M   'P 1'
#
loop_
_entity.id
_entity.type
_entity.pdbx_description
1 polymer ?
#
loop_
_entity_poly.entity_id
_entity_poly.type
_entity_poly.pdbx_seq_one_letter_code
_entity_poly.pdbx_strand_id
1 'polypeptide(L)'
;MEFGPGFWGPIIATAALLLIVAVTWLILIGGRRITKAKPSDQKVQTYACGELLEAEEVHADSELFFSPIRRVFGPFYRYVRPGHTGILSTYLFWVVVGLIIILAAIAVVLW
;
A
#
# COMPACT_ATOMS: atom_id res chain seq x y z
N MET A 1 5.59 -11.02 -17.15
CA MET A 1 6.10 -12.39 -16.91
C MET A 1 4.98 -13.16 -16.26
N GLU A 2 4.36 -14.08 -16.98
CA GLU A 2 3.36 -14.97 -16.41
C GLU A 2 4.09 -16.24 -15.96
N PHE A 3 3.92 -16.65 -14.69
CA PHE A 3 4.59 -17.81 -14.11
C PHE A 3 3.96 -19.16 -14.52
N GLY A 4 3.24 -19.17 -15.66
CA GLY A 4 2.45 -20.28 -16.17
C GLY A 4 0.96 -20.18 -15.81
N PRO A 5 0.05 -20.80 -16.61
CA PRO A 5 -1.38 -20.75 -16.37
C PRO A 5 -1.83 -21.67 -15.22
N GLY A 6 -2.87 -21.26 -14.49
CA GLY A 6 -3.59 -22.09 -13.52
C GLY A 6 -2.89 -22.28 -12.17
N PHE A 7 -3.11 -23.44 -11.54
CA PHE A 7 -2.68 -23.77 -10.18
C PHE A 7 -1.16 -23.67 -9.94
N TRP A 8 -0.36 -23.89 -10.99
CA TRP A 8 1.11 -23.92 -10.89
C TRP A 8 1.77 -22.55 -10.81
N GLY A 9 1.10 -21.49 -11.28
CA GLY A 9 1.66 -20.14 -11.33
C GLY A 9 2.15 -19.64 -9.96
N PRO A 10 1.29 -19.64 -8.91
CA PRO A 10 1.70 -19.24 -7.57
C PRO A 10 2.83 -20.08 -6.98
N ILE A 11 2.85 -21.40 -7.26
CA ILE A 11 3.88 -22.32 -6.76
C ILE A 11 5.23 -21.99 -7.39
N ILE A 12 5.27 -21.81 -8.72
CA ILE A 12 6.48 -21.46 -9.46
C ILE A 12 6.99 -20.09 -9.04
N ALA A 13 6.09 -19.10 -8.90
CA ALA A 13 6.46 -17.75 -8.45
C ALA A 13 7.08 -17.77 -7.04
N THR A 14 6.48 -18.54 -6.12
CA THR A 14 6.99 -18.67 -4.75
C THR A 14 8.33 -19.38 -4.73
N ALA A 15 8.48 -20.48 -5.47
CA ALA A 15 9.73 -21.22 -5.56
C ALA A 15 10.86 -20.34 -6.16
N ALA A 16 10.56 -19.57 -7.21
CA ALA A 16 11.49 -18.62 -7.82
C ALA A 16 11.90 -17.51 -6.83
N LEU A 17 10.94 -16.94 -6.08
CA LEU A 17 11.23 -15.94 -5.06
C LEU A 17 12.15 -16.51 -3.97
N LEU A 18 11.85 -17.71 -3.46
CA LEU A 18 12.67 -18.36 -2.44
C LEU A 18 14.09 -18.66 -2.95
N LEU A 19 14.22 -19.09 -4.21
CA LEU A 19 15.52 -19.31 -4.83
C LEU A 19 16.33 -18.01 -4.92
N ILE A 20 15.71 -16.92 -5.36
CA ILE A 20 16.36 -15.59 -5.43
C ILE A 20 16.81 -15.15 -4.04
N VAL A 21 15.93 -15.22 -3.05
CA VAL A 21 16.24 -14.87 -1.66
C VAL A 21 17.41 -15.71 -1.14
N ALA A 22 17.41 -17.02 -1.39
CA ALA A 22 18.48 -17.92 -0.97
C ALA A 22 19.83 -17.57 -1.63
N VAL A 23 19.84 -17.35 -2.95
CA VAL A 23 21.05 -16.97 -3.69
C VAL A 23 21.58 -15.61 -3.21
N THR A 24 20.72 -14.60 -3.08
CA THR A 24 21.11 -13.28 -2.56
C THR A 24 21.65 -13.38 -1.13
N TRP A 25 21.03 -14.18 -0.28
CA TRP A 25 21.49 -14.42 1.07
C TRP A 25 22.88 -15.06 1.12
N LEU A 26 23.13 -16.07 0.28
CA LEU A 26 24.45 -16.70 0.16
C LEU A 26 25.52 -15.70 -0.31
N ILE A 27 25.20 -14.86 -1.30
CA ILE A 27 26.08 -13.78 -1.76
C ILE A 27 26.36 -12.80 -0.61
N LEU A 28 25.36 -12.39 0.15
CA LEU A 28 25.53 -11.46 1.28
C LEU A 28 26.42 -12.03 2.38
N ILE A 29 26.23 -13.31 2.75
CA ILE A 29 27.09 -13.97 3.74
C ILE A 29 28.52 -14.11 3.21
N GLY A 30 28.67 -14.57 1.96
CA GLY A 30 29.99 -14.68 1.32
C GLY A 30 30.71 -13.34 1.29
N GLY A 31 30.00 -12.29 0.87
CA GLY A 31 30.49 -10.91 0.88
C GLY A 31 30.94 -10.47 2.26
N ARG A 32 30.10 -10.61 3.29
CA ARG A 32 30.45 -10.23 4.69
C ARG A 32 31.67 -10.97 5.25
N ARG A 33 31.93 -12.20 4.80
CA ARG A 33 33.14 -12.95 5.21
C ARG A 33 34.42 -12.41 4.57
N ILE A 34 34.32 -11.92 3.32
CA ILE A 34 35.46 -11.39 2.55
C ILE A 34 35.70 -9.92 2.88
N THR A 35 34.64 -9.12 2.92
CA THR A 35 34.67 -7.68 3.19
C THR A 35 34.10 -7.40 4.58
N LYS A 36 35.00 -7.12 5.54
CA LYS A 36 34.59 -6.68 6.87
C LYS A 36 33.89 -5.32 6.76
N ALA A 37 32.72 -5.20 7.39
CA ALA A 37 32.03 -3.93 7.49
C ALA A 37 32.90 -2.91 8.25
N LYS A 38 33.16 -1.77 7.61
CA LYS A 38 33.80 -0.59 8.22
C LYS A 38 32.92 0.63 7.97
N PRO A 39 31.72 0.69 8.57
CA PRO A 39 30.92 1.90 8.47
C PRO A 39 31.68 3.05 9.14
N SER A 40 31.74 4.20 8.47
CA SER A 40 32.09 5.45 9.15
C SER A 40 30.87 5.94 9.93
N ASP A 41 31.08 6.79 10.93
CA ASP A 41 29.99 7.31 11.77
C ASP A 41 28.92 8.04 10.94
N GLN A 42 29.31 8.72 9.87
CA GLN A 42 28.38 9.35 8.93
C GLN A 42 27.52 8.35 8.13
N LYS A 43 27.98 7.11 7.91
CA LYS A 43 27.23 6.10 7.16
C LYS A 43 26.14 5.41 7.98
N VAL A 44 26.18 5.55 9.30
CA VAL A 44 25.14 5.04 10.21
C VAL A 44 24.13 6.10 10.59
N GLN A 45 24.37 7.36 10.21
CA GLN A 45 23.43 8.46 10.41
C GLN A 45 22.52 8.64 9.19
N THR A 46 21.28 9.10 9.43
CA THR A 46 20.38 9.44 8.33
C THR A 46 20.89 10.68 7.62
N TYR A 47 20.88 10.62 6.29
CA TYR A 47 21.28 11.76 5.47
C TYR A 47 20.30 12.92 5.66
N ALA A 48 20.80 14.01 6.26
CA ALA A 48 20.06 15.24 6.49
C ALA A 48 20.79 16.45 5.87
N CYS A 49 21.27 16.32 4.62
CA CYS A 49 21.94 17.40 3.89
C CYS A 49 23.14 18.05 4.62
N GLY A 50 23.78 17.33 5.54
CA GLY A 50 24.92 17.82 6.32
C GLY A 50 24.56 18.33 7.73
N GLU A 51 23.28 18.31 8.10
CA GLU A 51 22.82 18.62 9.45
C GLU A 51 22.86 17.37 10.36
N LEU A 52 23.10 17.58 11.65
CA LEU A 52 22.97 16.54 12.67
C LEU A 52 21.57 16.64 13.24
N LEU A 53 20.72 15.67 12.90
CA LEU A 53 19.36 15.56 13.41
C LEU A 53 19.32 14.52 14.52
N GLU A 54 18.55 14.79 15.56
CA GLU A 54 18.27 13.80 16.59
C GLU A 54 17.39 12.67 16.03
N ALA A 55 17.45 11.48 16.63
CA ALA A 55 16.71 10.32 16.13
C ALA A 55 15.19 10.56 16.05
N GLU A 56 14.65 11.41 16.92
CA GLU A 56 13.24 11.82 16.92
C GLU A 56 12.86 12.70 15.73
N GLU A 57 13.77 13.55 15.23
CA GLU A 57 13.54 14.48 14.11
C GLU A 57 13.64 13.76 12.75
N VAL A 58 14.44 12.68 12.72
CA VAL A 58 14.63 11.82 11.54
C VAL A 58 13.42 10.92 11.29
N HIS A 59 12.65 10.60 12.32
CA HIS A 59 11.50 9.72 12.18
C HIS A 59 10.37 10.46 11.46
N ALA A 60 10.20 10.19 10.16
CA ALA A 60 9.07 10.71 9.41
C ALA A 60 7.77 10.23 10.05
N ASP A 61 7.00 11.16 10.62
CA ASP A 61 5.71 10.85 11.20
C ASP A 61 4.81 10.23 10.12
N SER A 62 4.27 9.05 10.43
CA SER A 62 3.32 8.33 9.58
C SER A 62 2.12 9.19 9.18
N GLU A 63 1.74 10.17 10.00
CA GLU A 63 0.67 11.13 9.68
C GLU A 63 1.02 12.05 8.50
N LEU A 64 2.30 12.33 8.28
CA LEU A 64 2.76 13.21 7.22
C LEU A 64 2.67 12.56 5.84
N PHE A 65 2.80 11.23 5.76
CA PHE A 65 2.75 10.49 4.50
C PHE A 65 1.43 10.69 3.74
N PHE A 66 0.30 10.65 4.47
CA PHE A 66 -1.03 10.87 3.89
C PHE A 66 -1.52 12.32 4.01
N SER A 67 -0.71 13.22 4.58
CA SER A 67 -1.11 14.62 4.79
C SER A 67 -1.50 15.35 3.49
N PRO A 68 -0.87 15.13 2.32
CA PRO A 68 -1.29 15.80 1.08
C PRO A 68 -2.67 15.31 0.63
N ILE A 69 -2.90 14.00 0.68
CA ILE A 69 -4.19 13.38 0.33
C ILE A 69 -5.28 13.91 1.27
N ARG A 70 -5.04 13.89 2.58
CA ARG A 70 -6.00 14.40 3.58
C ARG A 70 -6.34 15.87 3.37
N ARG A 71 -5.35 16.70 3.00
CA ARG A 71 -5.57 18.13 2.72
C ARG A 71 -6.40 18.35 1.46
N VAL A 72 -6.10 17.63 0.38
CA VAL A 72 -6.82 17.73 -0.90
C VAL A 72 -8.26 17.23 -0.77
N PHE A 73 -8.47 16.06 -0.17
CA PHE A 73 -9.79 15.43 -0.09
C PHE A 73 -10.61 15.86 1.13
N GLY A 74 -10.01 16.58 2.09
CA GLY A 74 -10.67 17.04 3.32
C GLY A 74 -11.98 17.81 3.09
N PRO A 75 -12.05 18.79 2.18
CA PRO A 75 -13.29 19.50 1.87
C PRO A 75 -14.38 18.58 1.32
N PHE A 76 -14.04 17.69 0.38
CA PHE A 76 -14.98 16.71 -0.18
C PHE A 76 -15.51 15.76 0.90
N TYR A 77 -14.62 15.24 1.74
CA TYR A 77 -15.00 14.37 2.84
C TYR A 77 -15.97 15.08 3.81
N ARG A 78 -15.71 16.35 4.15
CA ARG A 78 -16.62 17.16 4.98
C ARG A 78 -17.98 17.39 4.33
N TYR A 79 -18.05 17.46 3.00
CA TYR A 79 -19.29 17.59 2.26
C TYR A 79 -20.12 16.30 2.25
N VAL A 80 -19.48 15.13 2.07
CA VAL A 80 -20.18 13.84 1.97
C VAL A 80 -20.51 13.22 3.34
N ARG A 81 -19.68 13.49 4.36
CA ARG A 81 -19.82 12.92 5.71
C ARG A 81 -21.21 13.11 6.33
N PRO A 82 -21.88 14.28 6.25
CA PRO A 82 -23.22 14.48 6.79
C PRO A 82 -24.28 13.55 6.18
N GLY A 83 -24.09 13.07 4.95
CA GLY A 83 -24.99 12.10 4.32
C GLY A 83 -24.95 10.70 4.94
N HIS A 84 -23.92 10.39 5.74
CA HIS A 84 -23.77 9.12 6.43
C HIS A 84 -24.33 9.23 7.85
N THR A 85 -25.67 9.20 7.95
CA THR A 85 -26.40 9.44 9.19
C THR A 85 -26.29 8.29 10.21
N GLY A 86 -25.84 7.10 9.79
CA GLY A 86 -25.85 5.89 10.63
C GLY A 86 -27.24 5.27 10.83
N ILE A 87 -28.29 5.83 10.22
CA ILE A 87 -29.66 5.33 10.33
C ILE A 87 -29.87 4.19 9.33
N LEU A 88 -30.07 2.97 9.83
CA LEU A 88 -30.18 1.76 8.99
C LEU A 88 -31.22 1.87 7.88
N SER A 89 -32.39 2.48 8.16
CA SER A 89 -33.46 2.63 7.17
C SER A 89 -33.03 3.49 5.96
N THR A 90 -32.17 4.50 6.17
CA THR A 90 -31.62 5.32 5.09
C THR A 90 -30.73 4.49 4.16
N TYR A 91 -29.91 3.58 4.71
CA TYR A 91 -29.08 2.70 3.89
C TYR A 91 -29.92 1.67 3.13
N LEU A 92 -30.90 1.06 3.80
CA LEU A 92 -31.81 0.11 3.16
C LEU A 92 -32.57 0.76 1.99
N PHE A 93 -33.03 1.98 2.18
CA PHE A 93 -33.67 2.77 1.12
C PHE A 93 -32.76 2.90 -0.10
N TRP A 94 -31.50 3.32 0.08
CA TRP A 94 -30.55 3.46 -1.03
C TRP A 94 -30.22 2.12 -1.72
N VAL A 95 -30.16 1.01 -0.98
CA VAL A 95 -30.00 -0.33 -1.56
C VAL A 95 -31.18 -0.69 -2.46
N VAL A 96 -32.42 -0.47 -1.99
CA VAL A 96 -33.63 -0.76 -2.77
C VAL A 96 -33.72 0.12 -4.01
N VAL A 97 -33.44 1.42 -3.87
CA VAL A 97 -33.39 2.36 -5.00
C VAL A 97 -32.32 1.92 -6.02
N GLY A 98 -31.12 1.57 -5.55
CA GLY A 98 -30.04 1.07 -6.41
C GLY A 98 -30.44 -0.20 -7.16
N LEU A 99 -31.11 -1.15 -6.48
CA LEU A 99 -31.62 -2.36 -7.12
C LEU A 99 -32.64 -2.05 -8.22
N ILE A 100 -33.60 -1.15 -7.96
CA ILE A 100 -34.60 -0.75 -8.96
C ILE A 100 -33.92 -0.13 -10.19
N ILE A 101 -32.93 0.75 -9.98
CA ILE A 101 -32.17 1.37 -11.08
C ILE A 101 -31.46 0.31 -11.92
N ILE A 102 -30.81 -0.67 -11.28
CA ILE A 102 -30.12 -1.76 -11.99
C ILE A 102 -31.12 -2.60 -12.79
N LEU A 103 -32.25 -2.99 -12.20
CA LEU A 103 -33.27 -3.77 -12.89
C LEU A 103 -33.87 -3.01 -14.08
N ALA A 104 -34.12 -1.71 -13.92
CA ALA A 104 -34.58 -0.85 -15.01
C ALA A 104 -33.54 -0.76 -16.14
N ALA A 105 -32.26 -0.59 -15.80
CA ALA A 105 -31.18 -0.56 -16.78
C ALA A 105 -31.07 -1.89 -17.55
N ILE A 106 -31.17 -3.03 -16.86
CA ILE A 106 -31.19 -4.36 -17.51
C ILE A 106 -32.39 -4.48 -18.43
N ALA A 107 -33.59 -4.08 -17.98
CA ALA A 107 -34.80 -4.14 -18.78
C ALA A 107 -34.67 -3.31 -20.07
N VAL A 108 -34.09 -2.10 -19.99
CA VAL A 108 -33.83 -1.25 -21.17
C VAL A 108 -32.83 -1.87 -22.13
N VAL A 109 -31.78 -2.54 -21.62
CA VAL A 109 -30.75 -3.17 -22.47
C VAL A 109 -31.26 -4.43 -23.16
N LEU A 110 -32.16 -5.17 -22.51
CA LEU A 110 -32.74 -6.40 -23.04
C LEU A 110 -33.94 -6.17 -23.98
N TRP A 111 -34.42 -4.94 -24.09
CA TRP A 111 -35.53 -4.54 -24.96
C TRP A 111 -35.02 -3.95 -26.27
#